data_AF-A0AAU4DQ34-F1
#
_entry.id   AF-A0AAU4DQ34-F1
#
_cell.length_a   1.000
_cell.length_b   1.000
_cell.length_c   1.000
_cell.angle_alpha   90.00
_cell.angle_beta   90.00
_cell.angle_gamma   90.00
#
_symmetry.space_group_name_H-M   'P 1'
#
loop_
_entity.id
_entity.type
_entity.pdbx_description
1 polymer ?
#
loop_
_entity_poly.entity_id
_entity_poly.type
_entity_poly.pdbx_seq_one_letter_code
_entity_poly.pdbx_strand_id
1 'polypeptide(L)'
;MTGWHVRDFVPEDLEAIVRLDAENSGSDGPAVFHLADVVAALQARHPSVVAVADGQLVGAAVARVEGERAWVLRINLHRAWRHLGLGSALLSALEPRLQAAGARTLTAVLPENGTGAAALRNSGFRPREGVTYFEKSRSVRARDVVLLSSLGAVEPPSGLWGRLAGMAREKELIERRLVLPLAHPELASQHGVEPPQAVVLFGPPGTGKSTFARAVAGRLGWPYVELFPSRLALEDGLANGLSRRFEEIAQLDTALVFIDEVEEVAGTRSSADPAAVGVVNELLKSIVRFRERADRLLVCATNNVAALDPAFLRHGRFDYVLPIGPPDHEARCALWTSYLARAEAEADIGVLADASEGFTPADIAQAARAVAQTVFERTLDTGKRTHPATEDYLVTIRRTRPTVTSDMALEFADQTTRYGRT
;
A
#
# COMPACT_ATOMS: atom_id res chain seq x y z
N MET A 1 36.92 -16.34 40.41
CA MET A 1 36.10 -17.24 39.58
C MET A 1 35.04 -16.38 38.92
N THR A 2 35.19 -16.03 37.64
CA THR A 2 34.17 -15.33 36.86
C THR A 2 33.06 -16.33 36.53
N GLY A 3 32.19 -16.60 37.51
CA GLY A 3 31.25 -17.71 37.45
C GLY A 3 29.88 -17.29 36.98
N TRP A 4 29.66 -17.23 35.67
CA TRP A 4 28.29 -17.37 35.15
C TRP A 4 27.99 -18.87 34.99
N HIS A 5 26.72 -19.23 35.13
CA HIS A 5 26.22 -20.56 34.76
C HIS A 5 25.20 -20.42 33.63
N VAL A 6 25.27 -21.31 32.65
CA VAL A 6 24.33 -21.33 31.53
C VAL A 6 23.28 -22.41 31.77
N ARG A 7 22.00 -22.05 31.62
CA ARG A 7 20.87 -22.97 31.75
C ARG A 7 19.82 -22.71 30.67
N ASP A 8 18.86 -23.61 30.57
CA ASP A 8 17.67 -23.41 29.74
C ASP A 8 16.87 -22.20 30.21
N PHE A 9 16.30 -21.51 29.24
CA PHE A 9 15.31 -20.46 29.47
C PHE A 9 14.10 -21.02 30.24
N VAL A 10 13.62 -20.24 31.21
CA VAL A 10 12.31 -20.46 31.87
C VAL A 10 11.43 -19.21 31.70
N PRO A 11 10.09 -19.33 31.70
CA PRO A 11 9.19 -18.20 31.45
C PRO A 11 9.44 -16.97 32.33
N GLU A 12 9.92 -17.16 33.55
CA GLU A 12 10.26 -16.10 34.50
C GLU A 12 11.44 -15.23 34.04
N ASP A 13 12.27 -15.70 33.10
CA ASP A 13 13.40 -14.95 32.55
C ASP A 13 12.98 -13.90 31.51
N LEU A 14 11.74 -13.96 30.99
CA LEU A 14 11.31 -13.18 29.84
C LEU A 14 11.50 -11.67 30.05
N GLU A 15 11.07 -11.16 31.21
CA GLU A 15 11.19 -9.73 31.54
C GLU A 15 12.66 -9.28 31.59
N ALA A 16 13.54 -10.12 32.17
CA ALA A 16 14.96 -9.84 32.25
C ALA A 16 15.63 -9.86 30.86
N ILE A 17 15.22 -10.77 29.97
CA ILE A 17 15.70 -10.82 28.58
C ILE A 17 15.27 -9.57 27.80
N VAL A 18 14.01 -9.16 27.95
CA VAL A 18 13.47 -7.94 27.30
C VAL A 18 14.22 -6.69 27.78
N ARG A 19 14.49 -6.58 29.08
CA ARG A 19 15.28 -5.47 29.64
C ARG A 19 16.71 -5.48 29.07
N LEU A 20 17.35 -6.64 29.04
CA LEU A 20 18.71 -6.77 28.51
C LEU A 20 18.79 -6.44 27.00
N ASP A 21 17.75 -6.75 26.24
CA ASP A 21 17.63 -6.40 24.82
C ASP A 21 17.54 -4.88 24.62
N ALA A 22 16.73 -4.20 25.44
CA ALA A 22 16.60 -2.74 25.42
C ALA A 22 17.93 -2.03 25.73
N GLU A 23 18.72 -2.56 26.67
CA GLU A 23 20.05 -2.02 27.02
C GLU A 23 21.10 -2.17 25.90
N ASN A 24 20.92 -3.17 25.03
CA ASN A 24 21.80 -3.46 23.88
C ASN A 24 21.35 -2.72 22.60
N SER A 25 20.06 -2.42 22.46
CA SER A 25 19.45 -1.83 21.26
C SER A 25 19.97 -0.41 20.91
N GLY A 26 20.74 0.23 21.80
CA GLY A 26 21.33 1.56 21.59
C GLY A 26 22.77 1.58 21.05
N SER A 27 23.50 0.45 21.00
CA SER A 27 24.94 0.47 20.65
C SER A 27 25.30 0.01 19.24
N ASP A 28 24.45 -0.78 18.57
CA ASP A 28 24.85 -1.59 17.41
C ASP A 28 23.97 -1.42 16.14
N GLY A 29 23.15 -0.36 16.09
CA GLY A 29 22.17 -0.15 15.02
C GLY A 29 20.89 -0.97 15.20
N PRO A 30 19.90 -0.84 14.28
CA PRO A 30 18.64 -1.57 14.37
C PRO A 30 18.85 -3.09 14.28
N ALA A 31 18.17 -3.84 15.13
CA ALA A 31 18.22 -5.30 15.11
C ALA A 31 17.51 -5.87 13.87
N VAL A 32 18.05 -6.96 13.30
CA VAL A 32 17.49 -7.62 12.11
C VAL A 32 16.20 -8.36 12.40
N PHE A 33 16.04 -8.89 13.62
CA PHE A 33 14.80 -9.50 14.08
C PHE A 33 14.20 -8.60 15.16
N HIS A 34 12.89 -8.34 15.09
CA HIS A 34 12.22 -7.49 16.07
C HIS A 34 12.10 -8.21 17.42
N LEU A 35 11.97 -7.43 18.50
CA LEU A 35 11.74 -7.99 19.84
C LEU A 35 10.51 -8.92 19.87
N ALA A 36 9.48 -8.61 19.08
CA ALA A 36 8.30 -9.45 18.94
C ALA A 36 8.63 -10.87 18.45
N ASP A 37 9.59 -11.02 17.52
CA ASP A 37 10.03 -12.33 17.03
C ASP A 37 10.76 -13.12 18.11
N VAL A 38 11.58 -12.44 18.92
CA VAL A 38 12.28 -13.02 20.07
C VAL A 38 11.28 -13.51 21.12
N VAL A 39 10.31 -12.67 21.49
CA VAL A 39 9.26 -13.02 22.45
C VAL A 39 8.39 -14.17 21.93
N ALA A 40 7.99 -14.13 20.65
CA ALA A 40 7.23 -15.20 20.03
C ALA A 40 7.99 -16.53 20.05
N ALA A 41 9.30 -16.51 19.75
CA ALA A 41 10.13 -17.71 19.80
C ALA A 41 10.24 -18.31 21.21
N LEU A 42 10.41 -17.46 22.23
CA LEU A 42 10.44 -17.87 23.63
C LEU A 42 9.09 -18.46 24.09
N GLN A 43 7.98 -17.82 23.74
CA GLN A 43 6.63 -18.29 24.06
C GLN A 43 6.30 -19.62 23.38
N ALA A 44 6.74 -19.79 22.12
CA ALA A 44 6.63 -21.04 21.38
C ALA A 44 7.63 -22.12 21.86
N ARG A 45 8.43 -21.84 22.91
CA ARG A 45 9.41 -22.74 23.52
C ARG A 45 10.46 -23.25 22.52
N HIS A 46 10.87 -22.42 21.57
CA HIS A 46 12.04 -22.74 20.77
C HIS A 46 13.32 -22.77 21.63
N PRO A 47 14.32 -23.59 21.27
CA PRO A 47 15.54 -23.74 22.06
C PRO A 47 16.20 -22.38 22.34
N SER A 48 16.33 -22.07 23.63
CA SER A 48 16.85 -20.80 24.12
C SER A 48 17.57 -21.02 25.46
N VAL A 49 18.68 -20.31 25.66
CA VAL A 49 19.51 -20.44 26.86
C VAL A 49 19.81 -19.08 27.46
N VAL A 50 19.98 -19.07 28.78
CA VAL A 50 20.31 -17.87 29.56
C VAL A 50 21.56 -18.13 30.39
N ALA A 51 22.35 -17.08 30.60
CA ALA A 51 23.50 -17.08 31.49
C ALA A 51 23.20 -16.20 32.69
N VAL A 52 23.47 -16.73 33.88
CA VAL A 52 23.17 -16.08 35.15
C VAL A 52 24.44 -15.99 36.00
N ALA A 53 24.71 -14.81 36.55
CA ALA A 53 25.79 -14.55 37.50
C ALA A 53 25.22 -13.79 38.70
N ASP A 54 25.58 -14.21 39.92
CA ASP A 54 25.10 -13.63 41.18
C ASP A 54 23.56 -13.48 41.26
N GLY A 55 22.84 -14.46 40.70
CA GLY A 55 21.37 -14.47 40.64
C GLY A 55 20.76 -13.52 39.60
N GLN A 56 21.57 -12.80 38.83
CA GLN A 56 21.10 -11.91 37.76
C GLN A 56 21.40 -12.47 36.37
N LEU A 57 20.47 -12.26 35.44
CA LEU A 57 20.64 -12.65 34.05
C LEU A 57 21.64 -11.69 33.39
N VAL A 58 22.76 -12.24 32.92
CA VAL A 58 23.86 -11.49 32.31
C VAL A 58 24.03 -11.76 30.82
N GLY A 59 23.34 -12.77 30.30
CA GLY A 59 23.25 -13.00 28.86
C GLY A 59 22.13 -13.95 28.47
N ALA A 60 21.73 -13.89 27.21
CA ALA A 60 20.74 -14.79 26.63
C ALA A 60 21.06 -15.06 25.16
N ALA A 61 20.79 -16.27 24.69
CA ALA A 61 20.79 -16.62 23.28
C ALA A 61 19.45 -17.28 22.93
N VAL A 62 18.73 -16.66 22.00
CA VAL A 62 17.38 -17.06 21.57
C VAL A 62 17.44 -17.47 20.10
N ALA A 63 16.86 -18.61 19.80
CA ALA A 63 16.81 -19.14 18.45
C ALA A 63 15.43 -19.68 18.11
N ARG A 64 15.17 -19.82 16.81
CA ARG A 64 13.98 -20.45 16.24
C ARG A 64 14.42 -21.59 15.33
N VAL A 65 13.68 -22.69 15.33
CA VAL A 65 13.93 -23.85 14.46
C VAL A 65 12.80 -23.95 13.45
N GLU A 66 13.16 -24.04 12.17
CA GLU A 66 12.24 -24.17 11.03
C GLU A 66 12.74 -25.27 10.10
N GLY A 67 12.09 -26.43 10.15
CA GLY A 67 12.54 -27.62 9.44
C GLY A 67 13.96 -28.00 9.86
N GLU A 68 14.86 -28.14 8.89
CA GLU A 68 16.27 -28.50 9.15
C GLU A 68 17.19 -27.29 9.42
N ARG A 69 16.63 -26.07 9.54
CA ARG A 69 17.42 -24.84 9.78
C ARG A 69 17.05 -24.22 11.12
N ALA A 70 18.08 -23.80 11.87
CA ALA A 70 17.94 -22.94 13.04
C ALA A 70 18.39 -21.52 12.72
N TRP A 71 17.62 -20.54 13.18
CA TRP A 71 17.94 -19.11 13.11
C TRP A 71 18.22 -18.60 14.52
N VAL A 72 19.45 -18.14 14.77
CA VAL A 72 19.78 -17.42 15.99
C VAL A 72 19.21 -16.01 15.85
N LEU A 73 18.10 -15.76 16.53
CA LEU A 73 17.38 -14.48 16.48
C LEU A 73 18.13 -13.42 17.27
N ARG A 74 18.62 -13.79 18.47
CA ARG A 74 19.30 -12.83 19.34
C ARG A 74 20.37 -13.42 20.23
N ILE A 75 21.42 -12.63 20.44
CA ILE A 75 22.48 -12.87 21.42
C ILE A 75 22.62 -11.57 22.22
N ASN A 76 22.10 -11.59 23.44
CA ASN A 76 22.14 -10.46 24.35
C ASN A 76 23.21 -10.69 25.41
N LEU A 77 24.09 -9.71 25.58
CA LEU A 77 25.21 -9.78 26.53
C LEU A 77 25.27 -8.49 27.34
N HIS A 78 25.19 -8.61 28.67
CA HIS A 78 25.36 -7.49 29.56
C HIS A 78 26.75 -6.86 29.38
N ARG A 79 26.83 -5.52 29.36
CA ARG A 79 28.03 -4.77 28.97
C ARG A 79 29.28 -5.18 29.76
N ALA A 80 29.14 -5.36 31.08
CA ALA A 80 30.23 -5.76 31.96
C ALA A 80 30.80 -7.17 31.70
N TRP A 81 30.05 -8.02 30.98
CA TRP A 81 30.42 -9.40 30.69
C TRP A 81 30.81 -9.64 29.22
N ARG A 82 30.84 -8.56 28.42
CA ARG A 82 31.32 -8.63 27.02
C ARG A 82 32.82 -8.95 27.01
N HIS A 83 33.27 -9.58 25.93
CA HIS A 83 34.67 -9.98 25.71
C HIS A 83 35.25 -11.00 26.71
N LEU A 84 34.46 -11.50 27.67
CA LEU A 84 34.88 -12.56 28.60
C LEU A 84 34.56 -13.98 28.11
N GLY A 85 34.11 -14.14 26.86
CA GLY A 85 33.71 -15.45 26.30
C GLY A 85 32.27 -15.88 26.60
N LEU A 86 31.48 -15.04 27.29
CA LEU A 86 30.08 -15.30 27.62
C LEU A 86 29.23 -15.70 26.39
N GLY A 87 29.37 -14.96 25.29
CA GLY A 87 28.61 -15.25 24.06
C GLY A 87 28.94 -16.60 23.44
N SER A 88 30.21 -17.00 23.44
CA SER A 88 30.61 -18.33 22.95
C SER A 88 30.09 -19.43 23.88
N ALA A 89 30.10 -19.22 25.19
CA ALA A 89 29.52 -20.17 26.15
C ALA A 89 28.01 -20.37 25.93
N LEU A 90 27.27 -19.29 25.67
CA LEU A 90 25.85 -19.35 25.33
C LEU A 90 25.62 -20.15 24.03
N LEU A 91 26.39 -19.88 22.98
CA LEU A 91 26.27 -20.60 21.70
C LEU A 91 26.62 -22.09 21.84
N SER A 92 27.69 -22.42 22.55
CA SER A 92 28.08 -23.81 22.81
C SER A 92 27.02 -24.58 23.60
N ALA A 93 26.28 -23.90 24.50
CA ALA A 93 25.16 -24.51 25.20
C ALA A 93 23.91 -24.63 24.31
N LEU A 94 23.67 -23.65 23.43
CA LEU A 94 22.50 -23.60 22.57
C LEU A 94 22.57 -24.63 21.43
N GLU A 95 23.74 -24.83 20.82
CA GLU A 95 23.91 -25.64 19.61
C GLU A 95 23.43 -27.10 19.76
N PRO A 96 23.78 -27.85 20.82
CA PRO A 96 23.26 -29.22 21.01
C PRO A 96 21.72 -29.27 21.11
N ARG A 97 21.09 -28.23 21.65
CA ARG A 97 19.63 -28.14 21.78
C ARG A 97 18.96 -27.90 20.43
N LEU A 98 19.59 -27.08 19.58
CA LEU A 98 19.13 -26.87 18.20
C LEU A 98 19.25 -28.14 17.37
N GLN A 99 20.35 -28.89 17.53
CA GLN A 99 20.54 -30.18 16.86
C GLN A 99 19.52 -31.22 17.32
N ALA A 100 19.26 -31.31 18.64
CA ALA A 100 18.23 -32.18 19.20
C ALA A 100 16.81 -31.83 18.69
N ALA A 101 16.56 -30.56 18.38
CA ALA A 101 15.32 -30.08 17.77
C ALA A 101 15.26 -30.31 16.24
N GLY A 102 16.23 -30.98 15.64
CA GLY A 102 16.24 -31.36 14.22
C GLY A 102 16.99 -30.40 13.29
N ALA A 103 17.63 -29.35 13.81
CA ALA A 103 18.39 -28.43 12.99
C ALA A 103 19.71 -29.05 12.50
N ARG A 104 19.96 -28.99 11.19
CA ARG A 104 21.22 -29.36 10.53
C ARG A 104 22.06 -28.16 10.13
N THR A 105 21.44 -27.01 9.93
CA THR A 105 22.12 -25.76 9.58
C THR A 105 21.78 -24.67 10.58
N LEU A 106 22.79 -24.07 11.20
CA LEU A 106 22.62 -22.92 12.08
C LEU A 106 22.96 -21.64 11.31
N THR A 107 22.05 -20.67 11.33
CA THR A 107 22.16 -19.40 10.62
C THR A 107 21.97 -18.25 11.61
N ALA A 108 22.74 -17.18 11.44
CA ALA A 108 22.58 -15.95 12.21
C ALA A 108 22.69 -14.76 11.26
N VAL A 109 21.87 -13.74 11.46
CA VAL A 109 21.92 -12.48 10.70
C VAL A 109 22.04 -11.34 11.71
N LEU A 110 23.06 -10.50 11.53
CA LEU A 110 23.43 -9.44 12.45
C LEU A 110 24.00 -8.26 11.66
N PRO A 111 23.87 -7.03 12.16
CA PRO A 111 24.61 -5.87 11.65
C PRO A 111 26.12 -6.16 11.61
N GLU A 112 26.86 -5.48 10.73
CA GLU A 112 28.30 -5.74 10.50
C GLU A 112 29.16 -5.70 11.79
N ASN A 113 28.73 -4.92 12.79
CA ASN A 113 29.37 -4.81 14.10
C ASN A 113 28.46 -5.21 15.28
N GLY A 114 27.43 -6.02 15.02
CA GLY A 114 26.46 -6.41 16.03
C GLY A 114 27.04 -7.23 17.17
N THR A 115 26.52 -7.02 18.39
CA THR A 115 26.81 -7.84 19.56
C THR A 115 26.58 -9.32 19.22
N GLY A 116 27.57 -10.15 19.55
CA GLY A 116 27.58 -11.58 19.25
C GLY A 116 28.35 -11.98 17.99
N ALA A 117 28.77 -11.04 17.13
CA ALA A 117 29.55 -11.35 15.93
C ALA A 117 30.85 -12.13 16.24
N ALA A 118 31.61 -11.67 17.24
CA ALA A 118 32.82 -12.35 17.70
C ALA A 118 32.52 -13.74 18.28
N ALA A 119 31.41 -13.88 19.02
CA ALA A 119 30.98 -15.15 19.58
C ALA A 119 30.66 -16.17 18.49
N LEU A 120 29.94 -15.76 17.45
CA LEU A 120 29.60 -16.59 16.30
C LEU A 120 30.85 -17.08 15.57
N ARG A 121 31.82 -16.19 15.29
CA ARG A 121 33.10 -16.58 14.67
C ARG A 121 33.85 -17.61 15.52
N ASN A 122 33.92 -17.37 16.83
CA ASN A 122 34.57 -18.29 17.77
C ASN A 122 33.83 -19.64 17.90
N SER A 123 32.53 -19.67 17.62
CA SER A 123 31.71 -20.88 17.58
C SER A 123 31.62 -21.50 16.18
N GLY A 124 32.52 -21.13 15.25
CA GLY A 124 32.66 -21.80 13.94
C GLY A 124 31.76 -21.27 12.82
N PHE A 125 30.95 -20.23 13.07
CA PHE A 125 30.17 -19.58 12.01
C PHE A 125 31.10 -18.81 11.07
N ARG A 126 30.85 -18.93 9.77
CA ARG A 126 31.60 -18.21 8.72
C ARG A 126 30.74 -17.10 8.14
N PRO A 127 31.21 -15.83 8.14
CA PRO A 127 30.47 -14.75 7.50
C PRO A 127 30.38 -15.00 5.98
N ARG A 128 29.25 -14.62 5.38
CA ARG A 128 29.11 -14.57 3.92
C ARG A 128 29.20 -13.12 3.47
N GLU A 129 30.30 -12.78 2.80
CA GLU A 129 30.53 -11.44 2.25
C GLU A 129 29.61 -11.18 1.04
N GLY A 130 29.27 -9.91 0.81
CA GLY A 130 28.46 -9.49 -0.34
C GLY A 130 26.96 -9.79 -0.23
N VAL A 131 26.46 -10.19 0.94
CA VAL A 131 25.02 -10.37 1.17
C VAL A 131 24.37 -9.04 1.53
N THR A 132 23.38 -8.61 0.73
CA THR A 132 22.53 -7.45 1.07
C THR A 132 21.20 -7.96 1.64
N TYR A 133 20.82 -7.48 2.82
CA TYR A 133 19.54 -7.80 3.46
C TYR A 133 18.52 -6.69 3.16
N PHE A 134 17.36 -7.07 2.64
CA PHE A 134 16.23 -6.17 2.39
C PHE A 134 15.06 -6.62 3.27
N GLU A 135 14.55 -5.69 4.08
CA GLU A 135 13.35 -5.90 4.89
C GLU A 135 12.28 -4.88 4.50
N LYS A 136 11.03 -5.32 4.47
CA LYS A 136 9.87 -4.45 4.32
C LYS A 136 8.86 -4.84 5.38
N SER A 137 8.78 -4.05 6.45
CA SER A 137 7.75 -4.21 7.47
C SER A 137 6.39 -3.77 6.93
N ARG A 138 5.35 -4.57 7.19
CA ARG A 138 3.95 -4.21 6.98
C ARG A 138 3.23 -4.43 8.30
N SER A 139 2.60 -3.39 8.86
CA SER A 139 1.69 -3.55 9.99
C SER A 139 0.34 -4.03 9.45
N VAL A 140 0.17 -5.33 9.25
CA VAL A 140 -1.16 -5.92 9.06
C VAL A 140 -1.39 -6.87 10.22
N ARG A 141 -2.22 -6.47 11.18
CA ARG A 141 -2.57 -7.35 12.29
C ARG A 141 -3.50 -8.45 11.73
N ALA A 142 -3.47 -9.65 12.30
CA ALA A 142 -4.30 -10.76 11.83
C ALA A 142 -5.81 -10.41 11.79
N ARG A 143 -6.27 -9.54 12.70
CA ARG A 143 -7.64 -8.99 12.71
C ARG A 143 -7.96 -8.17 11.46
N ASP A 144 -6.97 -7.46 10.92
CA ASP A 144 -7.14 -6.59 9.76
C ASP A 144 -7.36 -7.44 8.51
N VAL A 145 -6.75 -8.64 8.42
CA VAL A 145 -6.94 -9.55 7.28
C VAL A 145 -8.40 -9.99 7.12
N VAL A 146 -9.05 -10.39 8.22
CA VAL A 146 -10.47 -10.82 8.20
C VAL A 146 -11.38 -9.67 7.82
N LEU A 147 -11.14 -8.50 8.42
CA LEU A 147 -11.91 -7.28 8.17
C LEU A 147 -11.72 -6.74 6.75
N LEU A 148 -10.49 -6.77 6.23
CA LEU A 148 -10.20 -6.40 4.84
C LEU A 148 -10.95 -7.33 3.87
N SER A 149 -11.02 -8.63 4.17
CA SER A 149 -11.78 -9.57 3.36
C SER A 149 -13.29 -9.27 3.39
N SER A 150 -13.88 -8.91 4.54
CA SER A 150 -15.31 -8.59 4.65
C SER A 150 -15.69 -7.26 3.99
N LEU A 151 -14.72 -6.34 3.90
CA LEU A 151 -14.85 -5.07 3.18
C LEU A 151 -14.61 -5.20 1.67
N GLY A 152 -14.21 -6.37 1.19
CA GLY A 152 -13.86 -6.57 -0.22
C GLY A 152 -12.60 -5.81 -0.64
N ALA A 153 -11.68 -5.60 0.30
CA ALA A 153 -10.45 -4.87 0.05
C ALA A 153 -9.58 -5.59 -0.99
N VAL A 154 -8.93 -4.82 -1.84
CA VAL A 154 -7.98 -5.31 -2.85
C VAL A 154 -6.61 -4.74 -2.55
N GLU A 155 -5.55 -5.50 -2.81
CA GLU A 155 -4.19 -4.97 -2.85
C GLU A 155 -3.84 -4.56 -4.29
N PRO A 156 -3.76 -3.24 -4.59
CA PRO A 156 -3.36 -2.82 -5.92
C PRO A 156 -1.88 -3.13 -6.17
N PRO A 157 -1.48 -3.43 -7.42
CA PRO A 157 -0.08 -3.66 -7.74
C PRO A 157 0.78 -2.42 -7.46
N SER A 158 1.91 -2.58 -6.77
CA SER A 158 2.80 -1.46 -6.41
C SER A 158 3.33 -0.68 -7.61
N GLY A 159 3.51 -1.34 -8.76
CA GLY A 159 3.94 -0.71 -10.02
C GLY A 159 2.81 -0.03 -10.81
N LEU A 160 1.57 0.04 -10.30
CA LEU A 160 0.47 0.67 -11.05
C LEU A 160 0.72 2.17 -11.28
N TRP A 161 1.30 2.87 -10.31
CA TRP A 161 1.63 4.30 -10.41
C TRP A 161 2.58 4.61 -11.57
N GLY A 162 3.69 3.86 -11.68
CA GLY A 162 4.66 4.04 -12.76
C GLY A 162 4.18 3.56 -14.14
N ARG A 163 3.15 2.70 -14.18
CA ARG A 163 2.54 2.24 -15.44
C ARG A 163 1.56 3.23 -16.04
N LEU A 164 1.02 4.15 -15.24
CA LEU A 164 0.35 5.31 -15.79
C LEU A 164 1.42 6.11 -16.53
N ALA A 165 1.20 6.49 -17.78
CA ALA A 165 2.11 7.28 -18.60
C ALA A 165 1.43 8.58 -19.06
N GLY A 166 2.20 9.63 -19.35
CA GLY A 166 1.71 11.01 -19.53
C GLY A 166 1.01 11.59 -18.29
N MET A 167 0.12 12.57 -18.45
CA MET A 167 -0.58 13.25 -17.34
C MET A 167 0.39 13.73 -16.25
N ALA A 168 1.53 14.29 -16.68
CA ALA A 168 2.65 14.61 -15.80
C ALA A 168 2.26 15.61 -14.71
N ARG A 169 1.37 16.56 -15.04
CA ARG A 169 0.89 17.59 -14.10
C ARG A 169 0.03 16.99 -13.00
N GLU A 170 -0.95 16.16 -13.35
CA GLU A 170 -1.84 15.50 -12.40
C GLU A 170 -1.07 14.53 -11.51
N LYS A 171 -0.13 13.78 -12.07
CA LYS A 171 0.75 12.88 -11.31
C LYS A 171 1.65 13.64 -10.36
N GLU A 172 2.30 14.71 -10.81
CA GLU A 172 3.17 15.51 -9.94
C GLU A 172 2.36 16.12 -8.80
N LEU A 173 1.16 16.62 -9.09
CA LEU A 173 0.27 17.17 -8.09
C LEU A 173 -0.13 16.11 -7.05
N ILE A 174 -0.63 14.95 -7.49
CA ILE A 174 -1.00 13.84 -6.59
C ILE A 174 0.23 13.31 -5.82
N GLU A 175 1.38 13.16 -6.48
CA GLU A 175 2.60 12.67 -5.83
C GLU A 175 3.02 13.62 -4.71
N ARG A 176 3.11 14.93 -5.00
CA ARG A 176 3.56 15.93 -4.04
C ARG A 176 2.58 16.20 -2.91
N ARG A 177 1.27 16.18 -3.20
CA ARG A 177 0.23 16.55 -2.23
C ARG A 177 -0.28 15.37 -1.42
N LEU A 178 -0.38 14.19 -2.03
CA LEU A 178 -0.98 13.00 -1.42
C LEU A 178 0.10 11.97 -1.10
N VAL A 179 0.85 11.50 -2.09
CA VAL A 179 1.73 10.34 -1.92
C VAL A 179 2.90 10.65 -0.99
N LEU A 180 3.66 11.72 -1.22
CA LEU A 180 4.88 12.00 -0.46
C LEU A 180 4.60 12.28 1.03
N PRO A 181 3.59 13.10 1.42
CA PRO A 181 3.27 13.30 2.82
C PRO A 181 2.82 12.02 3.53
N LEU A 182 2.08 11.14 2.85
CA LEU A 182 1.62 9.87 3.40
C LEU A 182 2.71 8.79 3.41
N ALA A 183 3.66 8.85 2.49
CA ALA A 183 4.79 7.91 2.41
C ALA A 183 5.93 8.28 3.38
N HIS A 184 6.04 9.55 3.77
CA HIS A 184 7.09 10.07 4.66
C HIS A 184 6.50 10.96 5.78
N PRO A 185 5.63 10.42 6.64
CA PRO A 185 4.91 11.21 7.66
C PRO A 185 5.85 11.88 8.67
N GLU A 186 6.99 11.27 9.02
CA GLU A 186 7.96 11.86 9.94
C GLU A 186 8.63 13.10 9.34
N LEU A 187 9.01 13.03 8.06
CA LEU A 187 9.60 14.15 7.34
C LEU A 187 8.56 15.26 7.13
N ALA A 188 7.31 14.89 6.80
CA ALA A 188 6.20 15.83 6.68
C ALA A 188 6.00 16.59 8.00
N SER A 189 5.97 15.88 9.14
CA SER A 189 5.82 16.46 10.47
C SER A 189 6.96 17.42 10.83
N GLN A 190 8.22 17.08 10.51
CA GLN A 190 9.38 17.96 10.71
C GLN A 190 9.26 19.30 9.99
N HIS A 191 8.51 19.34 8.87
CA HIS A 191 8.27 20.53 8.08
C HIS A 191 6.88 21.17 8.31
N GLY A 192 6.11 20.67 9.28
CA GLY A 192 4.76 21.16 9.57
C GLY A 192 3.74 20.86 8.46
N VAL A 193 4.01 19.87 7.62
CA VAL A 193 3.09 19.40 6.59
C VAL A 193 2.16 18.36 7.21
N GLU A 194 0.87 18.66 7.23
CA GLU A 194 -0.17 17.71 7.65
C GLU A 194 -0.49 16.76 6.49
N PRO A 195 -0.38 15.43 6.68
CA PRO A 195 -0.79 14.47 5.66
C PRO A 195 -2.28 14.60 5.32
N PRO A 196 -2.68 14.55 4.04
CA PRO A 196 -4.08 14.64 3.68
C PRO A 196 -4.86 13.40 4.09
N GLN A 197 -6.09 13.61 4.52
CA GLN A 197 -6.96 12.55 5.04
C GLN A 197 -8.20 12.36 4.17
N ALA A 198 -8.63 13.40 3.45
CA ALA A 198 -9.74 13.33 2.53
C ALA A 198 -9.52 14.21 1.30
N VAL A 199 -9.70 13.64 0.11
CA VAL A 199 -9.53 14.32 -1.17
C VAL A 199 -10.70 14.04 -2.12
N VAL A 200 -11.00 14.99 -2.99
CA VAL A 200 -11.95 14.81 -4.10
C VAL A 200 -11.18 14.76 -5.41
N LEU A 201 -11.44 13.75 -6.24
CA LEU A 201 -11.01 13.69 -7.64
C LEU A 201 -12.21 14.01 -8.51
N PHE A 202 -12.13 15.05 -9.33
CA PHE A 202 -13.22 15.38 -10.26
C PHE A 202 -12.72 15.52 -11.69
N GLY A 203 -13.59 15.25 -12.63
CA GLY A 203 -13.31 15.41 -14.05
C GLY A 203 -14.21 14.53 -14.90
N PRO A 204 -14.13 14.63 -16.23
CA PRO A 204 -15.03 13.93 -17.13
C PRO A 204 -15.07 12.40 -16.90
N PRO A 205 -16.15 11.71 -17.29
CA PRO A 205 -16.21 10.26 -17.22
C PRO A 205 -15.11 9.64 -18.09
N GLY A 206 -14.58 8.50 -17.65
CA GLY A 206 -13.55 7.77 -18.40
C GLY A 206 -12.11 8.28 -18.25
N THR A 207 -11.85 9.39 -17.54
CA THR A 207 -10.48 9.94 -17.35
C THR A 207 -9.58 9.17 -16.37
N GLY A 208 -10.08 8.06 -15.81
CA GLY A 208 -9.26 7.17 -14.98
C GLY A 208 -9.17 7.55 -13.51
N LYS A 209 -10.12 8.32 -12.95
CA LYS A 209 -10.18 8.68 -11.51
C LYS A 209 -10.01 7.48 -10.57
N SER A 210 -10.77 6.40 -10.77
CA SER A 210 -10.63 5.14 -10.01
C SER A 210 -9.25 4.48 -10.21
N THR A 211 -8.67 4.57 -11.42
CA THR A 211 -7.32 4.07 -11.68
C THR A 211 -6.24 4.86 -10.94
N PHE A 212 -6.36 6.19 -10.87
CA PHE A 212 -5.48 7.04 -10.05
C PHE A 212 -5.57 6.68 -8.56
N ALA A 213 -6.79 6.52 -8.02
CA ALA A 213 -6.96 6.12 -6.62
C ALA A 213 -6.32 4.75 -6.32
N ARG A 214 -6.55 3.75 -7.18
CA ARG A 214 -5.88 2.43 -7.08
C ARG A 214 -4.36 2.53 -7.20
N ALA A 215 -3.87 3.42 -8.06
CA ALA A 215 -2.44 3.63 -8.25
C ALA A 215 -1.78 4.29 -7.03
N VAL A 216 -2.45 5.25 -6.38
CA VAL A 216 -2.02 5.85 -5.11
C VAL A 216 -1.97 4.79 -4.00
N ALA A 217 -3.01 3.98 -3.86
CA ALA A 217 -3.03 2.88 -2.89
C ALA A 217 -1.88 1.88 -3.13
N GLY A 218 -1.63 1.49 -4.37
CA GLY A 218 -0.50 0.62 -4.73
C GLY A 218 0.86 1.25 -4.42
N ARG A 219 1.01 2.56 -4.69
CA ARG A 219 2.22 3.34 -4.42
C ARG A 219 2.53 3.49 -2.93
N LEU A 220 1.50 3.63 -2.10
CA LEU A 220 1.59 3.65 -0.63
C LEU A 220 1.70 2.23 -0.03
N GLY A 221 1.33 1.21 -0.80
CA GLY A 221 1.23 -0.16 -0.32
C GLY A 221 0.08 -0.38 0.66
N TRP A 222 -0.97 0.45 0.55
CA TRP A 222 -2.14 0.40 1.42
C TRP A 222 -3.26 -0.48 0.81
N PRO A 223 -4.07 -1.14 1.65
CA PRO A 223 -5.29 -1.78 1.17
C PRO A 223 -6.24 -0.77 0.52
N TYR A 224 -6.85 -1.16 -0.60
CA TYR A 224 -7.85 -0.37 -1.32
C TYR A 224 -9.24 -0.91 -1.02
N VAL A 225 -10.09 -0.09 -0.41
CA VAL A 225 -11.49 -0.41 -0.10
C VAL A 225 -12.39 0.45 -0.97
N GLU A 226 -13.23 -0.18 -1.78
CA GLU A 226 -14.15 0.51 -2.69
C GLU A 226 -15.58 0.45 -2.17
N LEU A 227 -16.16 1.62 -1.90
CA LEU A 227 -17.54 1.76 -1.45
C LEU A 227 -18.41 2.19 -2.62
N PHE A 228 -19.43 1.39 -2.90
CA PHE A 228 -20.44 1.69 -3.91
C PHE A 228 -21.73 2.11 -3.21
N PRO A 229 -22.17 3.37 -3.32
CA PRO A 229 -23.43 3.84 -2.74
C PRO A 229 -24.63 2.93 -3.05
N SER A 230 -24.73 2.46 -4.29
CA SER A 230 -25.77 1.52 -4.73
C SER A 230 -25.82 0.20 -3.95
N ARG A 231 -24.68 -0.32 -3.49
CA ARG A 231 -24.62 -1.55 -2.68
C ARG A 231 -25.01 -1.31 -1.22
N LEU A 232 -24.68 -0.13 -0.68
CA LEU A 232 -24.96 0.24 0.70
C LEU A 232 -26.46 0.44 0.96
N ALA A 233 -27.23 0.81 -0.07
CA ALA A 233 -28.68 0.98 0.04
C ALA A 233 -29.43 -0.32 0.40
N LEU A 234 -28.83 -1.49 0.10
CA LEU A 234 -29.42 -2.81 0.39
C LEU A 234 -29.28 -3.22 1.87
N GLU A 235 -28.43 -2.52 2.64
CA GLU A 235 -28.10 -2.84 4.03
C GLU A 235 -28.83 -1.89 4.99
N ASP A 236 -30.14 -2.09 5.20
CA ASP A 236 -30.98 -1.29 6.12
C ASP A 236 -31.06 0.22 5.80
N GLY A 237 -30.85 0.57 4.53
CA GLY A 237 -30.88 1.94 4.03
C GLY A 237 -29.50 2.60 3.97
N LEU A 238 -29.32 3.47 2.96
CA LEU A 238 -28.04 4.02 2.55
C LEU A 238 -27.25 4.71 3.67
N ALA A 239 -27.92 5.45 4.57
CA ALA A 239 -27.27 6.12 5.69
C ALA A 239 -26.69 5.12 6.72
N ASN A 240 -27.44 4.07 7.06
CA ASN A 240 -27.01 3.07 8.05
C ASN A 240 -25.89 2.19 7.50
N GLY A 241 -26.02 1.74 6.24
CA GLY A 241 -24.97 0.99 5.56
C GLY A 241 -23.67 1.78 5.48
N LEU A 242 -23.75 3.08 5.15
CA LEU A 242 -22.57 3.94 5.10
C LEU A 242 -21.91 4.08 6.47
N SER A 243 -22.69 4.40 7.52
CA SER A 243 -22.18 4.52 8.89
C SER A 243 -21.47 3.24 9.35
N ARG A 244 -22.11 2.06 9.15
CA ARG A 244 -21.56 0.74 9.49
C ARG A 244 -20.24 0.46 8.77
N ARG A 245 -20.16 0.72 7.46
CA ARG A 245 -18.92 0.51 6.70
C ARG A 245 -17.79 1.43 7.16
N PHE A 246 -18.09 2.69 7.48
CA PHE A 246 -17.10 3.59 8.05
C PHE A 246 -16.64 3.14 9.45
N GLU A 247 -17.52 2.58 10.27
CA GLU A 247 -17.16 1.97 11.57
C GLU A 247 -16.26 0.74 11.42
N GLU A 248 -16.53 -0.13 10.44
CA GLU A 248 -15.67 -1.26 10.08
C GLU A 248 -14.29 -0.77 9.65
N ILE A 249 -14.25 0.16 8.68
CA ILE A 249 -12.99 0.75 8.19
C ILE A 249 -12.24 1.46 9.32
N ALA A 250 -12.95 2.05 10.30
CA ALA A 250 -12.35 2.74 11.43
C ALA A 250 -11.50 1.82 12.32
N GLN A 251 -11.56 0.50 12.16
CA GLN A 251 -10.74 -0.47 12.89
C GLN A 251 -9.40 -0.79 12.19
N LEU A 252 -9.24 -0.44 10.91
CA LEU A 252 -8.05 -0.74 10.11
C LEU A 252 -6.91 0.24 10.43
N ASP A 253 -5.68 -0.20 10.62
CA ASP A 253 -4.58 0.74 10.88
C ASP A 253 -4.32 1.65 9.66
N THR A 254 -4.24 1.08 8.46
CA THR A 254 -4.01 1.81 7.19
C THR A 254 -4.99 1.40 6.11
N ALA A 255 -5.58 2.35 5.38
CA ALA A 255 -6.45 2.07 4.23
C ALA A 255 -6.61 3.28 3.32
N LEU A 256 -6.73 3.04 2.01
CA LEU A 256 -7.31 3.99 1.07
C LEU A 256 -8.76 3.57 0.79
N VAL A 257 -9.69 4.45 1.15
CA VAL A 257 -11.13 4.27 0.88
C VAL A 257 -11.50 5.08 -0.35
N PHE A 258 -12.10 4.43 -1.33
CA PHE A 258 -12.59 5.08 -2.55
C PHE A 258 -14.11 5.06 -2.59
N ILE A 259 -14.73 6.22 -2.78
CA ILE A 259 -16.17 6.36 -3.06
C ILE A 259 -16.29 6.89 -4.48
N ASP A 260 -16.78 6.06 -5.40
CA ASP A 260 -17.09 6.49 -6.76
C ASP A 260 -18.47 7.16 -6.81
N GLU A 261 -18.66 8.04 -7.80
CA GLU A 261 -19.93 8.73 -8.06
C GLU A 261 -20.56 9.33 -6.78
N VAL A 262 -19.74 10.04 -6.00
CA VAL A 262 -20.14 10.56 -4.69
C VAL A 262 -21.34 11.50 -4.77
N GLU A 263 -21.62 12.09 -5.94
CA GLU A 263 -22.83 12.85 -6.23
C GLU A 263 -24.15 12.07 -5.97
N GLU A 264 -24.12 10.73 -6.02
CA GLU A 264 -25.30 9.91 -5.69
C GLU A 264 -25.72 10.08 -4.22
N VAL A 265 -24.75 10.27 -3.32
CA VAL A 265 -24.94 10.40 -1.86
C VAL A 265 -24.74 11.81 -1.33
N ALA A 266 -24.03 12.66 -2.07
CA ALA A 266 -23.61 14.00 -1.67
C ALA A 266 -24.08 15.11 -2.63
N GLY A 267 -24.98 14.81 -3.56
CA GLY A 267 -25.49 15.78 -4.53
C GLY A 267 -26.41 16.84 -3.92
N THR A 268 -26.43 18.03 -4.54
CA THR A 268 -27.34 19.15 -4.24
C THR A 268 -28.76 18.77 -4.62
N ARG A 269 -29.43 17.96 -3.80
CA ARG A 269 -30.83 17.62 -4.01
C ARG A 269 -31.68 18.80 -3.53
N SER A 270 -32.60 19.25 -4.37
CA SER A 270 -33.55 20.31 -4.07
C SER A 270 -34.47 19.90 -2.90
N SER A 271 -34.02 20.10 -1.66
CA SER A 271 -34.75 20.32 -0.40
C SER A 271 -36.04 19.51 -0.07
N ALA A 272 -36.40 18.47 -0.83
CA ALA A 272 -37.72 17.84 -0.77
C ALA A 272 -37.70 16.39 -0.26
N ASP A 273 -36.53 15.74 -0.19
CA ASP A 273 -36.41 14.37 0.34
C ASP A 273 -35.61 14.36 1.67
N PRO A 274 -36.29 14.28 2.83
CA PRO A 274 -35.65 14.18 4.14
C PRO A 274 -34.70 12.99 4.27
N ALA A 275 -34.96 11.87 3.56
CA ALA A 275 -34.09 10.70 3.62
C ALA A 275 -32.74 10.99 2.97
N ALA A 276 -32.73 11.69 1.83
CA ALA A 276 -31.51 12.06 1.14
C ALA A 276 -30.68 13.09 1.93
N VAL A 277 -31.33 14.05 2.59
CA VAL A 277 -30.66 14.99 3.51
C VAL A 277 -30.01 14.23 4.69
N GLY A 278 -30.67 13.19 5.20
CA GLY A 278 -30.12 12.30 6.22
C GLY A 278 -28.83 11.59 5.76
N VAL A 279 -28.81 11.08 4.53
CA VAL A 279 -27.63 10.41 3.94
C VAL A 279 -26.44 11.37 3.80
N VAL A 280 -26.66 12.56 3.24
CA VAL A 280 -25.59 13.57 3.09
C VAL A 280 -24.99 13.91 4.46
N ASN A 281 -25.84 14.17 5.45
CA ASN A 281 -25.41 14.50 6.81
C ASN A 281 -24.62 13.35 7.46
N GLU A 282 -25.02 12.09 7.23
CA GLU A 282 -24.32 10.95 7.78
C GLU A 282 -22.95 10.73 7.13
N LEU A 283 -22.85 10.91 5.80
CA LEU A 283 -21.57 10.90 5.11
C LEU A 283 -20.63 12.00 5.63
N LEU A 284 -21.15 13.20 5.82
CA LEU A 284 -20.37 14.31 6.38
C LEU A 284 -19.84 14.03 7.79
N LYS A 285 -20.66 13.43 8.65
CA LYS A 285 -20.22 12.99 9.99
C LYS A 285 -19.15 11.90 9.90
N SER A 286 -19.36 10.94 9.00
CA SER A 286 -18.44 9.82 8.76
C SER A 286 -17.06 10.30 8.29
N ILE A 287 -17.02 11.31 7.41
CA ILE A 287 -15.78 11.95 6.96
C ILE A 287 -15.02 12.56 8.14
N VAL A 288 -15.70 13.32 9.02
CA VAL A 288 -15.05 13.94 10.18
C VAL A 288 -14.44 12.89 11.11
N ARG A 289 -15.17 11.80 11.39
CA ARG A 289 -14.65 10.68 12.20
C ARG A 289 -13.49 9.97 11.52
N PHE A 290 -13.58 9.74 10.22
CA PHE A 290 -12.51 9.08 9.44
C PHE A 290 -11.18 9.83 9.52
N ARG A 291 -11.26 11.17 9.54
CA ARG A 291 -10.13 12.10 9.66
C ARG A 291 -9.48 12.14 11.05
N GLU A 292 -9.93 11.36 12.03
CA GLU A 292 -9.23 11.29 13.33
C GLU A 292 -7.94 10.46 13.26
N ARG A 293 -7.68 9.76 12.15
CA ARG A 293 -6.49 8.95 11.93
C ARG A 293 -5.69 9.46 10.73
N ALA A 294 -4.39 9.68 10.92
CA ALA A 294 -3.51 10.21 9.87
C ALA A 294 -3.14 9.17 8.81
N ASP A 295 -3.15 7.88 9.17
CA ASP A 295 -2.67 6.79 8.29
C ASP A 295 -3.77 6.21 7.37
N ARG A 296 -4.79 7.00 7.06
CA ARG A 296 -5.89 6.62 6.17
C ARG A 296 -6.25 7.76 5.23
N LEU A 297 -6.64 7.41 4.02
CA LEU A 297 -7.00 8.38 2.99
C LEU A 297 -8.37 8.05 2.41
N LEU A 298 -9.29 9.00 2.48
CA LEU A 298 -10.57 8.97 1.78
C LEU A 298 -10.44 9.68 0.44
N VAL A 299 -10.77 9.00 -0.65
CA VAL A 299 -10.79 9.55 -1.99
C VAL A 299 -12.22 9.45 -2.53
N CYS A 300 -12.86 10.59 -2.75
CA CYS A 300 -14.17 10.65 -3.40
C CYS A 300 -14.00 11.03 -4.86
N ALA A 301 -14.60 10.30 -5.78
CA ALA A 301 -14.62 10.66 -7.20
C ALA A 301 -16.00 11.19 -7.61
N THR A 302 -15.99 12.18 -8.51
CA THR A 302 -17.21 12.72 -9.13
C THR A 302 -16.97 13.07 -10.59
N ASN A 303 -18.03 12.97 -11.41
CA ASN A 303 -17.97 13.46 -12.79
C ASN A 303 -18.31 14.95 -12.89
N ASN A 304 -19.05 15.49 -11.91
CA ASN A 304 -19.46 16.89 -11.88
C ASN A 304 -19.38 17.44 -10.44
N VAL A 305 -18.33 18.21 -10.15
CA VAL A 305 -18.13 18.79 -8.82
C VAL A 305 -19.19 19.84 -8.47
N ALA A 306 -19.80 20.49 -9.47
CA ALA A 306 -20.87 21.47 -9.26
C ALA A 306 -22.20 20.80 -8.83
N ALA A 307 -22.36 19.50 -9.06
CA ALA A 307 -23.50 18.74 -8.60
C ALA A 307 -23.45 18.46 -7.09
N LEU A 308 -22.28 18.54 -6.44
CA LEU A 308 -22.10 18.27 -5.02
C LEU A 308 -22.67 19.37 -4.13
N ASP A 309 -23.19 19.00 -2.97
CA ASP A 309 -23.68 19.93 -1.96
C ASP A 309 -22.55 20.91 -1.55
N PRO A 310 -22.79 22.23 -1.54
CA PRO A 310 -21.76 23.21 -1.16
C PRO A 310 -21.16 22.98 0.23
N ALA A 311 -21.92 22.39 1.17
CA ALA A 311 -21.41 22.00 2.47
C ALA A 311 -20.34 20.91 2.33
N PHE A 312 -20.48 19.97 1.39
CA PHE A 312 -19.49 18.91 1.13
C PHE A 312 -18.12 19.49 0.80
N LEU A 313 -18.10 20.58 0.03
CA LEU A 313 -16.88 21.24 -0.41
C LEU A 313 -16.34 22.27 0.60
N ARG A 314 -16.95 22.46 1.78
CA ARG A 314 -16.42 23.42 2.77
C ARG A 314 -15.03 23.03 3.28
N HIS A 315 -14.24 24.04 3.63
CA HIS A 315 -12.93 23.88 4.26
C HIS A 315 -13.02 23.02 5.54
N GLY A 316 -12.01 22.19 5.78
CA GLY A 316 -11.92 21.28 6.93
C GLY A 316 -12.54 19.89 6.73
N ARG A 317 -13.17 19.62 5.57
CA ARG A 317 -13.72 18.29 5.22
C ARG A 317 -12.85 17.56 4.21
N PHE A 318 -12.48 18.26 3.14
CA PHE A 318 -11.54 17.80 2.13
C PHE A 318 -10.34 18.72 2.11
N ASP A 319 -9.15 18.12 2.09
CA ASP A 319 -7.86 18.82 2.06
C ASP A 319 -7.59 19.32 0.64
N TYR A 320 -7.90 18.49 -0.36
CA TYR A 320 -7.69 18.79 -1.77
C TYR A 320 -8.91 18.45 -2.63
N VAL A 321 -9.09 19.23 -3.68
CA VAL A 321 -10.08 18.98 -4.74
C VAL A 321 -9.33 19.05 -6.06
N LEU A 322 -8.97 17.88 -6.58
CA LEU A 322 -8.00 17.70 -7.65
C LEU A 322 -8.70 17.40 -8.98
N PRO A 323 -8.39 18.18 -10.03
CA PRO A 323 -8.90 17.94 -11.37
C PRO A 323 -8.16 16.78 -12.05
N ILE A 324 -8.89 15.87 -12.70
CA ILE A 324 -8.36 14.78 -13.53
C ILE A 324 -8.94 14.90 -14.93
N GLY A 325 -8.16 15.52 -15.82
CA GLY A 325 -8.54 15.80 -17.20
C GLY A 325 -8.41 14.61 -18.14
N PRO A 326 -8.81 14.78 -19.41
CA PRO A 326 -8.50 13.82 -20.46
C PRO A 326 -6.98 13.69 -20.67
N PRO A 327 -6.51 12.55 -21.19
CA PRO A 327 -5.10 12.26 -21.35
C PRO A 327 -4.44 13.22 -22.36
N ASP A 328 -3.26 13.72 -22.01
CA ASP A 328 -2.40 14.46 -22.92
C ASP A 328 -1.87 13.57 -24.05
N HIS A 329 -1.21 14.19 -25.05
CA HIS A 329 -0.69 13.45 -26.20
C HIS A 329 0.27 12.31 -25.78
N GLU A 330 1.14 12.57 -24.80
CA GLU A 330 2.06 11.56 -24.27
C GLU A 330 1.32 10.37 -23.63
N ALA A 331 0.29 10.64 -22.84
CA ALA A 331 -0.56 9.61 -22.24
C ALA A 331 -1.29 8.81 -23.33
N ARG A 332 -1.80 9.46 -24.37
CA ARG A 332 -2.43 8.76 -25.52
C ARG A 332 -1.43 7.88 -26.27
N CYS A 333 -0.22 8.36 -26.54
CA CYS A 333 0.84 7.55 -27.13
C CYS A 333 1.09 6.29 -26.29
N ALA A 334 1.27 6.44 -24.99
CA ALA A 334 1.57 5.32 -24.12
C ALA A 334 0.40 4.32 -23.98
N LEU A 335 -0.85 4.82 -23.97
CA LEU A 335 -2.04 3.97 -24.02
C LEU A 335 -2.04 3.15 -25.32
N TRP A 336 -1.83 3.79 -26.47
CA TRP A 336 -1.73 3.07 -27.75
C TRP A 336 -0.58 2.07 -27.77
N THR A 337 0.62 2.42 -27.30
CA THR A 337 1.75 1.49 -27.17
C THR A 337 1.36 0.22 -26.43
N SER A 338 0.68 0.37 -25.29
CA SER A 338 0.22 -0.77 -24.48
C SER A 338 -0.77 -1.67 -25.22
N TYR A 339 -1.74 -1.08 -25.92
CA TYR A 339 -2.73 -1.85 -26.69
C TYR A 339 -2.13 -2.51 -27.94
N LEU A 340 -1.24 -1.83 -28.66
CA LEU A 340 -0.57 -2.37 -29.84
C LEU A 340 0.36 -3.53 -29.48
N ALA A 341 1.10 -3.41 -28.37
CA ALA A 341 1.96 -4.49 -27.87
C ALA A 341 1.16 -5.76 -27.55
N ARG A 342 -0.04 -5.60 -26.96
CA ARG A 342 -0.95 -6.74 -26.67
C ARG A 342 -1.55 -7.38 -27.92
N ALA A 343 -1.72 -6.60 -28.98
CA ALA A 343 -2.28 -7.06 -30.25
C ALA A 343 -1.21 -7.56 -31.23
N GLU A 344 0.08 -7.46 -30.88
CA GLU A 344 1.21 -7.69 -31.80
C GLU A 344 1.01 -6.92 -33.12
N ALA A 345 0.60 -5.66 -33.01
CA ALA A 345 0.25 -4.79 -34.12
C ALA A 345 1.37 -3.80 -34.44
N GLU A 346 1.69 -3.66 -35.72
CA GLU A 346 2.64 -2.66 -36.23
C GLU A 346 1.83 -1.47 -36.75
N ALA A 347 1.48 -0.55 -35.85
CA ALA A 347 0.77 0.69 -36.17
C ALA A 347 1.54 1.93 -35.70
N ASP A 348 1.34 3.05 -36.41
CA ASP A 348 2.01 4.31 -36.09
C ASP A 348 1.37 5.00 -34.88
N ILE A 349 2.06 4.95 -33.74
CA ILE A 349 1.59 5.48 -32.46
C ILE A 349 1.32 6.99 -32.50
N GLY A 350 2.14 7.75 -33.23
CA GLY A 350 1.98 9.21 -33.33
C GLY A 350 0.69 9.55 -34.07
N VAL A 351 0.47 8.91 -35.22
CA VAL A 351 -0.74 9.08 -36.01
C VAL A 351 -2.01 8.70 -35.24
N LEU A 352 -1.96 7.62 -34.44
CA LEU A 352 -3.09 7.23 -33.59
C LEU A 352 -3.33 8.22 -32.44
N ALA A 353 -2.27 8.73 -31.81
CA ALA A 353 -2.36 9.70 -30.72
C ALA A 353 -2.93 11.05 -31.18
N ASP A 354 -2.59 11.49 -32.38
CA ASP A 354 -3.15 12.69 -33.01
C ASP A 354 -4.62 12.48 -33.40
N ALA A 355 -4.94 11.35 -34.04
CA ALA A 355 -6.30 11.05 -34.46
C ALA A 355 -7.28 10.85 -33.27
N SER A 356 -6.76 10.51 -32.08
CA SER A 356 -7.53 10.27 -30.86
C SER A 356 -7.57 11.48 -29.92
N GLU A 357 -7.37 12.70 -30.42
CA GLU A 357 -7.55 13.90 -29.62
C GLU A 357 -8.95 13.96 -28.98
N GLY A 358 -8.99 14.29 -27.68
CA GLY A 358 -10.23 14.32 -26.88
C GLY A 358 -10.71 12.95 -26.39
N PHE A 359 -10.07 11.84 -26.79
CA PHE A 359 -10.42 10.52 -26.30
C PHE A 359 -9.95 10.33 -24.85
N THR A 360 -10.79 9.68 -24.06
CA THR A 360 -10.44 9.18 -22.73
C THR A 360 -9.70 7.85 -22.82
N PRO A 361 -9.04 7.39 -21.73
CA PRO A 361 -8.52 6.03 -21.65
C PRO A 361 -9.58 4.96 -21.97
N ALA A 362 -10.83 5.20 -21.59
CA ALA A 362 -11.94 4.30 -21.90
C ALA A 362 -12.26 4.26 -23.41
N ASP A 363 -12.25 5.42 -24.08
CA ASP A 363 -12.48 5.51 -25.54
C ASP A 363 -11.37 4.81 -26.32
N ILE A 364 -10.10 5.01 -25.95
CA ILE A 364 -8.95 4.32 -26.57
C ILE A 364 -9.06 2.81 -26.34
N ALA A 365 -9.42 2.37 -25.13
CA ALA A 365 -9.62 0.97 -24.82
C ALA A 365 -10.74 0.35 -25.68
N GLN A 366 -11.84 1.08 -25.87
CA GLN A 366 -12.96 0.65 -26.71
C GLN A 366 -12.55 0.54 -28.18
N ALA A 367 -11.87 1.56 -28.72
CA ALA A 367 -11.38 1.55 -30.09
C ALA A 367 -10.40 0.38 -30.33
N ALA A 368 -9.45 0.16 -29.42
CA ALA A 368 -8.51 -0.96 -29.51
C ALA A 368 -9.21 -2.33 -29.49
N ARG A 369 -10.24 -2.50 -28.62
CA ARG A 369 -11.03 -3.75 -28.57
C ARG A 369 -11.84 -3.97 -29.85
N ALA A 370 -12.44 -2.92 -30.39
CA ALA A 370 -13.22 -3.01 -31.63
C ALA A 370 -12.34 -3.46 -32.81
N VAL A 371 -11.12 -2.92 -32.92
CA VAL A 371 -10.14 -3.38 -33.93
C VAL A 371 -9.77 -4.84 -33.71
N ALA A 372 -9.46 -5.23 -32.47
CA ALA A 372 -9.12 -6.61 -32.15
C ALA A 372 -10.25 -7.59 -32.55
N GLN A 373 -11.51 -7.19 -32.32
CA GLN A 373 -12.68 -7.97 -32.73
C GLN A 373 -12.78 -8.10 -34.25
N THR A 374 -12.61 -7.01 -35.00
CA THR A 374 -12.64 -7.05 -36.47
C THR A 374 -11.51 -7.92 -37.04
N VAL A 375 -10.31 -7.86 -36.47
CA VAL A 375 -9.17 -8.69 -36.90
C VAL A 375 -9.38 -10.17 -36.55
N PHE A 376 -10.02 -10.45 -35.42
CA PHE A 376 -10.42 -11.80 -35.05
C PHE A 376 -11.42 -12.39 -36.06
N GLU A 377 -12.46 -11.62 -36.43
CA GLU A 377 -13.45 -12.02 -37.45
C GLU A 377 -12.79 -12.30 -38.81
N ARG A 378 -11.90 -11.41 -39.28
CA ARG A 378 -11.14 -11.62 -40.53
C ARG A 378 -10.27 -12.88 -40.48
N THR A 379 -9.71 -13.18 -39.31
CA THR A 379 -8.89 -14.40 -39.12
C THR A 379 -9.74 -15.66 -39.23
N LEU A 380 -10.96 -15.66 -38.70
CA LEU A 380 -11.90 -16.76 -38.84
C LEU A 380 -12.33 -16.96 -40.30
N ASP A 381 -12.66 -15.87 -41.00
CA ASP A 381 -13.14 -15.93 -42.39
C ASP A 381 -12.05 -16.42 -43.37
N THR A 382 -10.79 -16.03 -43.11
CA THR A 382 -9.66 -16.34 -44.02
C THR A 382 -8.90 -17.61 -43.61
N GLY A 383 -9.10 -18.12 -42.40
CA GLY A 383 -8.35 -19.23 -41.82
C GLY A 383 -6.86 -18.94 -41.59
N LYS A 384 -6.43 -17.68 -41.74
CA LYS A 384 -5.04 -17.23 -41.54
C LYS A 384 -5.02 -16.11 -40.52
N ARG A 385 -4.06 -16.14 -39.59
CA ARG A 385 -3.88 -15.08 -38.61
C ARG A 385 -3.61 -13.77 -39.33
N THR A 386 -4.49 -12.80 -39.11
CA THR A 386 -4.33 -11.42 -39.61
C THR A 386 -3.84 -10.53 -38.46
N HIS A 387 -3.09 -9.49 -38.80
CA HIS A 387 -2.59 -8.50 -37.85
C HIS A 387 -3.27 -7.15 -38.12
N PRO A 388 -3.58 -6.36 -37.08
CA PRO A 388 -4.16 -5.03 -37.28
C PRO A 388 -3.15 -4.08 -37.91
N ALA A 389 -3.60 -3.28 -38.88
CA ALA A 389 -2.80 -2.19 -39.46
C ALA A 389 -3.25 -0.82 -38.93
N THR A 390 -2.42 0.23 -39.11
CA THR A 390 -2.75 1.62 -38.72
C THR A 390 -4.13 2.05 -39.23
N GLU A 391 -4.50 1.69 -40.46
CA GLU A 391 -5.79 2.07 -41.06
C GLU A 391 -6.99 1.45 -40.33
N ASP A 392 -6.87 0.22 -39.80
CA ASP A 392 -7.95 -0.41 -39.03
C ASP A 392 -8.29 0.40 -37.77
N TYR A 393 -7.25 0.91 -37.10
CA TYR A 393 -7.40 1.81 -35.96
C TYR A 393 -7.96 3.17 -36.38
N LEU A 394 -7.46 3.79 -37.44
CA LEU A 394 -7.95 5.09 -37.91
C LEU A 394 -9.43 5.06 -38.32
N VAL A 395 -9.86 4.01 -39.02
CA VAL A 395 -11.27 3.80 -39.38
C VAL A 395 -12.14 3.69 -38.13
N THR A 396 -11.65 2.96 -37.12
CA THR A 396 -12.37 2.77 -35.85
C THR A 396 -12.44 4.07 -35.05
N ILE A 397 -11.33 4.81 -34.95
CA ILE A 397 -11.27 6.11 -34.27
C ILE A 397 -12.26 7.08 -34.89
N ARG A 398 -12.30 7.21 -36.23
CA ARG A 398 -13.25 8.09 -36.93
C ARG A 398 -14.73 7.75 -36.69
N ARG A 399 -15.03 6.48 -36.40
CA ARG A 399 -16.39 6.01 -36.09
C ARG A 399 -16.74 6.10 -34.60
N THR A 400 -15.73 6.21 -33.74
CA THR A 400 -15.90 6.30 -32.30
C THR A 400 -16.26 7.72 -31.94
N ARG A 401 -17.37 7.90 -31.21
CA ARG A 401 -17.73 9.20 -30.66
C ARG A 401 -16.92 9.42 -29.37
N PRO A 402 -16.17 10.53 -29.24
CA PRO A 402 -15.49 10.85 -27.99
C PRO A 402 -16.49 10.92 -26.84
N THR A 403 -16.14 10.34 -25.69
CA THR A 403 -16.97 10.44 -24.48
C THR A 403 -17.00 11.89 -23.94
N VAL A 404 -15.89 12.62 -24.07
CA VAL A 404 -15.80 14.02 -23.64
C VAL A 404 -16.13 14.94 -24.80
N THR A 405 -17.24 15.67 -24.67
CA THR A 405 -17.61 16.71 -25.65
C THR A 405 -16.83 18.00 -25.40
N SER A 406 -16.79 18.89 -26.39
CA SER A 406 -16.18 20.22 -26.22
C SER A 406 -16.81 21.01 -25.07
N ASP A 407 -18.13 20.88 -24.88
CA ASP A 407 -18.85 21.54 -23.77
C ASP A 407 -18.40 20.98 -22.41
N MET A 408 -18.24 19.65 -22.29
CA MET A 408 -17.74 19.03 -21.06
C MET A 408 -16.30 19.43 -20.76
N ALA A 409 -15.46 19.62 -21.79
CA ALA A 409 -14.09 20.09 -21.62
C ALA A 409 -14.05 21.55 -21.14
N LEU A 410 -14.92 22.41 -21.67
CA LEU A 410 -15.09 23.79 -21.21
C LEU A 410 -15.61 23.85 -19.78
N GLU A 411 -16.63 23.04 -19.46
CA GLU A 411 -17.17 22.92 -18.11
C GLU A 411 -16.10 22.43 -17.12
N PHE A 412 -15.31 21.44 -17.50
CA PHE A 412 -14.20 20.95 -16.68
C PHE A 412 -13.14 22.04 -16.43
N ALA A 413 -12.81 22.86 -17.42
CA ALA A 413 -11.87 23.97 -17.25
C ALA A 413 -12.40 25.06 -16.30
N ASP A 414 -13.69 25.40 -16.41
CA ASP A 414 -14.36 26.32 -15.47
C ASP A 414 -14.38 25.74 -14.05
N GLN A 415 -14.81 24.49 -13.90
CA GLN A 415 -14.83 23.79 -12.62
C GLN A 415 -13.45 23.67 -11.99
N THR A 416 -12.41 23.45 -12.80
CA THR A 416 -11.02 23.42 -12.35
C THR A 416 -10.61 24.76 -11.74
N THR A 417 -10.98 25.86 -12.38
CA THR A 417 -10.67 27.21 -11.88
C THR A 417 -11.49 27.55 -10.62
N ARG A 418 -12.75 27.12 -10.57
CA ARG A 418 -13.70 27.49 -9.51
C ARG A 418 -13.58 26.65 -8.24
N TYR A 419 -13.30 25.36 -8.38
CA TYR A 419 -13.34 24.39 -7.27
C TYR A 419 -11.97 23.75 -6.98
N GLY A 420 -11.02 23.88 -7.91
CA GLY A 420 -9.67 23.35 -7.76
C GLY A 420 -8.99 23.85 -6.49
N ARG A 421 -8.60 22.91 -5.64
CA ARG A 421 -7.83 23.15 -4.41
C ARG A 421 -6.65 22.21 -4.42
N THR A 422 -5.50 22.75 -4.84
CA THR A 422 -4.32 21.98 -5.27
C THR A 422 -3.09 22.24 -4.42
#